data_AF-A0A4R0ELG2-F1
#
_entry.id   AF-A0A4R0ELG2-F1
#
_cell.length_a   1.000
_cell.length_b   1.000
_cell.length_c   1.000
_cell.angle_alpha   90.00
_cell.angle_beta   90.00
_cell.angle_gamma   90.00
#
_symmetry.space_group_name_H-M   'P 1'
#
loop_
_entity.id
_entity.type
_entity.pdbx_description
1 polymer ?
#
loop_
_entity_poly.entity_id
_entity_poly.type
_entity_poly.pdbx_seq_one_letter_code
_entity_poly.pdbx_strand_id
1 'polypeptide(L)'
;MKFLVKKISLLAQEIVDQITGAEFPALYFHPEGEARQMLDVLPQLKQKYRPTPWLSNTHLHLMYFDLIKKKTIQLKYDAIEQLQMPDGGVTGIAWYGLDLPADTPTIILMHTLTGTPESMSELVRDLHRHTGWRVALCLRRGHANLPMPIPKISIFGSTDDLREQIQHIQTKFPDSPLYAVGSSAGTGLLVRYLGEEGEQTPFKAAFALCPGYDTEHGFKNVHPFYSKVMTKKLFKSFIYPYTTTWEKTTSLSEVLATKSLLEFQYCCFELAGYSSFEDYNQATNPILVFENVTIPLMILNAEDDPVCHIRNFDPYKEAIQQMSNIMVVTTKKGSHCGFYEGVNHTQSWSARLIADYLIAQHQ
;
A
#
# COMPACT_ATOMS: atom_id res chain seq x y z
N MET A 1 3.53 39.45 -29.78
CA MET A 1 2.47 38.41 -29.87
C MET A 1 2.83 37.13 -29.12
N LYS A 2 3.94 36.43 -29.41
CA LYS A 2 4.35 35.18 -28.70
C LYS A 2 4.50 35.32 -27.16
N PHE A 3 5.02 36.45 -26.69
CA PHE A 3 5.17 36.72 -25.25
C PHE A 3 3.84 36.90 -24.52
N LEU A 4 2.86 37.53 -25.18
CA LEU A 4 1.52 37.77 -24.63
C LEU A 4 0.72 36.45 -24.58
N VAL A 5 0.81 35.62 -25.63
CA VAL A 5 0.20 34.28 -25.67
C VAL A 5 0.79 33.38 -24.59
N LYS A 6 2.11 33.41 -24.38
CA LYS A 6 2.77 32.65 -23.31
C LYS A 6 2.30 33.08 -21.91
N LYS A 7 2.19 34.39 -21.66
CA LYS A 7 1.66 34.94 -20.40
C LYS A 7 0.20 34.54 -20.14
N ILE A 8 -0.66 34.61 -21.16
CA ILE A 8 -2.06 34.19 -21.04
C ILE A 8 -2.15 32.68 -20.76
N SER A 9 -1.33 31.86 -21.41
CA SER A 9 -1.30 30.42 -21.14
C SER A 9 -0.80 30.07 -19.73
N LEU A 10 0.17 30.82 -19.21
CA LEU A 10 0.69 30.65 -17.85
C LEU A 10 -0.38 31.04 -16.81
N LEU A 11 -1.06 32.17 -17.01
CA LEU A 11 -2.12 32.62 -16.12
C LEU A 11 -3.31 31.64 -16.12
N ALA A 12 -3.69 31.12 -17.29
CA ALA A 12 -4.72 30.08 -17.40
C ALA A 12 -4.29 28.79 -16.70
N GLN A 13 -3.03 28.38 -16.83
CA GLN A 13 -2.48 27.21 -16.15
C GLN A 13 -2.43 27.40 -14.63
N GLU A 14 -2.10 28.59 -14.13
CA GLU A 14 -2.12 28.92 -12.71
C GLU A 14 -3.54 28.84 -12.12
N ILE A 15 -4.54 29.34 -12.86
CA ILE A 15 -5.95 29.22 -12.46
C ILE A 15 -6.38 27.75 -12.43
N VAL A 16 -6.02 26.96 -13.44
CA VAL A 16 -6.30 25.52 -13.46
C VAL A 16 -5.58 24.82 -12.32
N ASP A 17 -4.31 25.14 -12.06
CA ASP A 17 -3.53 24.58 -10.96
C ASP A 17 -4.22 24.88 -9.62
N GLN A 18 -4.70 26.12 -9.41
CA GLN A 18 -5.40 26.51 -8.19
C GLN A 18 -6.74 25.78 -8.01
N ILE A 19 -7.53 25.64 -9.08
CA ILE A 19 -8.83 24.95 -9.04
C ILE A 19 -8.66 23.44 -8.80
N THR A 20 -7.65 22.84 -9.44
CA THR A 20 -7.39 21.39 -9.37
C THR A 20 -6.66 21.00 -8.09
N GLY A 21 -6.01 21.95 -7.41
CA GLY A 21 -5.17 21.67 -6.25
C GLY A 21 -3.79 21.15 -6.64
N ALA A 22 -3.27 21.59 -7.78
CA ALA A 22 -1.94 21.24 -8.23
C ALA A 22 -0.85 21.95 -7.41
N GLU A 23 0.07 21.19 -6.86
CA GLU A 23 1.12 21.71 -5.99
C GLU A 23 2.37 20.84 -6.00
N PHE A 24 3.49 21.45 -5.60
CA PHE A 24 4.71 20.71 -5.30
C PHE A 24 4.47 19.78 -4.11
N PRO A 25 4.92 18.52 -4.17
CA PRO A 25 4.92 17.66 -3.00
C PRO A 25 5.73 18.28 -1.86
N ALA A 26 5.25 18.16 -0.62
CA ALA A 26 6.05 18.46 0.55
C ALA A 26 6.88 17.22 0.91
N LEU A 27 8.13 17.45 1.33
CA LEU A 27 9.13 16.41 1.52
C LEU A 27 9.68 16.49 2.94
N TYR A 28 9.71 15.36 3.63
CA TYR A 28 10.26 15.21 4.98
C TYR A 28 11.31 14.10 4.95
N PHE A 29 12.57 14.49 5.13
CA PHE A 29 13.73 13.60 5.09
C PHE A 29 14.91 14.29 5.80
N HIS A 30 15.92 13.51 6.20
CA HIS A 30 17.12 14.07 6.82
C HIS A 30 17.93 14.86 5.78
N PRO A 31 18.26 16.16 5.99
CA PRO A 31 18.90 17.00 4.98
C PRO A 31 20.28 16.53 4.49
N GLU A 32 20.96 15.71 5.27
CA GLU A 32 22.26 15.08 4.94
C GLU A 32 22.13 13.55 4.81
N GLY A 33 20.91 13.02 4.84
CA GLY A 33 20.64 11.59 4.74
C GLY A 33 20.72 11.08 3.29
N GLU A 34 20.87 9.76 3.15
CA GLU A 34 20.91 9.04 1.89
C GLU A 34 19.67 9.32 1.02
N ALA A 35 18.50 9.41 1.64
CA ALA A 35 17.24 9.64 0.93
C ALA A 35 17.22 10.96 0.13
N ARG A 36 18.05 11.95 0.52
CA ARG A 36 18.19 13.22 -0.23
C ARG A 36 18.54 13.00 -1.69
N GLN A 37 19.35 12.00 -2.02
CA GLN A 37 19.82 11.74 -3.38
C GLN A 37 18.66 11.54 -4.37
N MET A 38 17.50 11.10 -3.86
CA MET A 38 16.28 10.94 -4.66
C MET A 38 15.79 12.25 -5.27
N LEU A 39 16.12 13.41 -4.69
CA LEU A 39 15.80 14.72 -5.27
C LEU A 39 16.48 14.95 -6.61
N ASP A 40 17.67 14.39 -6.82
CA ASP A 40 18.44 14.63 -8.03
C ASP A 40 17.91 13.79 -9.19
N VAL A 41 17.49 12.57 -8.89
CA VAL A 41 17.07 11.56 -9.88
C VAL A 41 15.56 11.49 -10.10
N LEU A 42 14.71 11.96 -9.17
CA LEU A 42 13.25 11.91 -9.30
C LEU A 42 12.64 13.28 -9.65
N PRO A 43 12.32 13.56 -10.93
CA PRO A 43 11.72 14.83 -11.31
C PRO A 43 10.36 15.09 -10.67
N GLN A 44 9.61 14.04 -10.33
CA GLN A 44 8.30 14.10 -9.65
C GLN A 44 8.35 14.88 -8.33
N LEU A 45 9.49 14.83 -7.61
CA LEU A 45 9.66 15.53 -6.33
C LEU A 45 9.89 17.03 -6.52
N LYS A 46 10.26 17.45 -7.74
CA LYS A 46 10.57 18.84 -8.10
C LYS A 46 9.54 19.47 -9.03
N GLN A 47 8.41 18.79 -9.26
CA GLN A 47 7.34 19.24 -10.15
C GLN A 47 6.00 19.22 -9.41
N LYS A 48 5.09 20.11 -9.81
CA LYS A 48 3.74 20.07 -9.27
C LYS A 48 3.05 18.76 -9.68
N TYR A 49 2.54 18.02 -8.71
CA TYR A 49 1.54 17.00 -8.97
C TYR A 49 0.25 17.70 -9.44
N ARG A 50 -0.30 17.26 -10.57
CA ARG A 50 -1.51 17.83 -11.17
C ARG A 50 -2.61 16.78 -11.20
N PRO A 51 -3.51 16.75 -10.19
CA PRO A 51 -4.57 15.77 -10.16
C PRO A 51 -5.48 15.94 -11.37
N THR A 52 -5.99 14.83 -11.89
CA THR A 52 -6.96 14.87 -12.98
C THR A 52 -8.17 15.73 -12.56
N PRO A 53 -8.51 16.82 -13.27
CA PRO A 53 -9.44 17.84 -12.78
C PRO A 53 -10.82 17.31 -12.35
N TRP A 54 -11.41 16.41 -13.13
CA TRP A 54 -12.73 15.81 -12.86
C TRP A 54 -12.72 14.76 -11.73
N LEU A 55 -11.54 14.42 -11.21
CA LEU A 55 -11.32 13.45 -10.13
C LEU A 55 -10.73 14.11 -8.86
N SER A 56 -10.58 15.44 -8.85
CA SER A 56 -10.03 16.22 -7.73
C SER A 56 -10.81 16.17 -6.40
N ASN A 57 -11.98 15.51 -6.39
CA ASN A 57 -12.77 15.23 -5.20
C ASN A 57 -12.38 13.87 -4.60
N THR A 58 -12.09 13.88 -3.30
CA THR A 58 -11.71 12.72 -2.49
C THR A 58 -12.58 11.48 -2.72
N HIS A 59 -13.90 11.63 -2.76
CA HIS A 59 -14.84 10.50 -2.91
C HIS A 59 -14.98 10.05 -4.37
N LEU A 60 -14.86 10.98 -5.33
CA LEU A 60 -14.91 10.64 -6.75
C LEU A 60 -13.71 9.78 -7.17
N HIS A 61 -12.52 9.97 -6.58
CA HIS A 61 -11.37 9.08 -6.79
C HIS A 61 -11.70 7.63 -6.41
N LEU A 62 -12.23 7.42 -5.20
CA LEU A 62 -12.55 6.08 -4.71
C LEU A 62 -13.67 5.41 -5.53
N MET A 63 -14.69 6.17 -5.93
CA MET A 63 -15.74 5.68 -6.82
C MET A 63 -15.23 5.35 -8.23
N TYR A 64 -14.35 6.18 -8.79
CA TYR A 64 -13.76 5.97 -10.11
C TYR A 64 -12.93 4.68 -10.15
N PHE A 65 -12.12 4.46 -9.11
CA PHE A 65 -11.35 3.24 -8.96
C PHE A 65 -12.27 1.99 -8.88
N ASP A 66 -13.22 2.00 -7.93
CA ASP A 66 -14.10 0.85 -7.67
C ASP A 66 -15.04 0.54 -8.85
N LEU A 67 -15.52 1.54 -9.59
CA LEU A 67 -16.56 1.37 -10.62
C LEU A 67 -16.04 1.27 -12.04
N ILE A 68 -14.99 2.03 -12.39
CA ILE A 68 -14.53 2.19 -13.78
C ILE A 68 -13.24 1.41 -14.00
N LYS A 69 -12.19 1.70 -13.23
CA LYS A 69 -10.86 1.11 -13.46
C LYS A 69 -10.85 -0.39 -13.18
N LYS A 70 -11.45 -0.84 -12.08
CA LYS A 70 -11.58 -2.28 -11.77
C LYS A 70 -12.28 -3.07 -12.88
N LYS A 71 -13.21 -2.46 -13.62
CA LYS A 71 -13.95 -3.12 -14.72
C LYS A 71 -13.25 -3.03 -16.07
N THR A 72 -12.44 -1.99 -16.28
CA THR A 72 -11.82 -1.69 -17.59
C THR A 72 -10.40 -2.22 -17.71
N ILE A 73 -9.66 -2.33 -16.60
CA ILE A 73 -8.30 -2.88 -16.59
C ILE A 73 -8.39 -4.37 -16.27
N GLN A 74 -8.33 -5.19 -17.32
CA GLN A 74 -8.25 -6.64 -17.20
C GLN A 74 -6.79 -7.07 -17.41
N LEU A 75 -6.05 -7.11 -16.30
CA LEU A 75 -4.75 -7.76 -16.26
C LEU A 75 -4.97 -9.27 -16.09
N LYS A 76 -4.35 -10.08 -16.93
CA LYS A 76 -4.30 -11.52 -16.74
C LYS A 76 -2.98 -11.85 -16.04
N TYR A 77 -3.06 -12.31 -14.79
CA TYR A 77 -1.90 -12.85 -14.08
C TYR A 77 -1.47 -14.17 -14.74
N ASP A 78 -0.18 -14.46 -14.71
CA ASP A 78 0.40 -15.66 -15.32
C ASP A 78 -0.02 -16.91 -14.54
N ALA A 79 0.03 -16.81 -13.21
CA ALA A 79 -0.38 -17.85 -12.29
C ALA A 79 -0.80 -17.25 -10.94
N ILE A 80 -1.67 -17.97 -10.22
CA ILE A 80 -1.90 -17.76 -8.79
C ILE A 80 -1.45 -19.04 -8.09
N GLU A 81 -0.30 -18.97 -7.43
CA GLU A 81 0.32 -20.09 -6.72
C GLU A 81 -0.16 -20.07 -5.26
N GLN A 82 -0.72 -21.17 -4.77
CA GLN A 82 -1.10 -21.29 -3.35
C GLN A 82 0.08 -21.85 -2.55
N LEU A 83 0.33 -21.28 -1.39
CA LEU A 83 1.38 -21.74 -0.48
C LEU A 83 0.76 -22.25 0.81
N GLN A 84 1.22 -23.42 1.25
CA GLN A 84 0.82 -24.05 2.50
C GLN A 84 1.74 -23.55 3.61
N MET A 85 1.16 -22.88 4.61
CA MET A 85 1.89 -22.35 5.77
C MET A 85 2.10 -23.46 6.82
N PRO A 86 3.13 -23.36 7.69
CA PRO A 86 3.45 -24.39 8.68
C PRO A 86 2.32 -24.75 9.64
N ASP A 87 1.43 -23.79 9.96
CA ASP A 87 0.27 -23.99 10.84
C ASP A 87 -0.95 -24.60 10.13
N GLY A 88 -0.81 -24.98 8.85
CA GLY A 88 -1.90 -25.48 8.03
C GLY A 88 -2.71 -24.38 7.32
N GLY A 89 -2.37 -23.10 7.52
CA GLY A 89 -2.97 -21.98 6.77
C GLY A 89 -2.58 -21.96 5.29
N VAL A 90 -3.33 -21.22 4.48
CA VAL A 90 -3.05 -21.08 3.04
C VAL A 90 -2.92 -19.60 2.68
N THR A 91 -1.81 -19.26 2.06
CA THR A 91 -1.56 -17.95 1.41
C THR A 91 -1.39 -18.16 -0.09
N GLY A 92 -1.12 -17.11 -0.84
CA GLY A 92 -0.80 -17.27 -2.26
C GLY A 92 0.05 -16.16 -2.83
N ILE A 93 0.53 -16.36 -4.05
CA ILE A 93 1.26 -15.36 -4.82
C ILE A 93 0.64 -15.31 -6.21
N ALA A 94 0.08 -14.16 -6.57
CA ALA A 94 -0.35 -13.90 -7.94
C ALA A 94 0.82 -13.28 -8.72
N TRP A 95 1.25 -13.99 -9.76
CA TRP A 95 2.46 -13.67 -10.50
C TRP A 95 2.17 -12.92 -11.80
N TYR A 96 3.05 -11.96 -12.13
CA TYR A 96 3.05 -11.28 -13.41
C TYR A 96 4.50 -11.05 -13.89
N GLY A 97 4.81 -11.49 -15.10
CA GLY A 97 6.17 -11.52 -15.66
C GLY A 97 6.97 -12.77 -15.28
N LEU A 98 6.34 -13.95 -15.24
CA LEU A 98 7.03 -15.22 -14.95
C LEU A 98 8.01 -15.67 -16.05
N ASP A 99 7.79 -15.25 -17.29
CA ASP A 99 8.61 -15.58 -18.45
C ASP A 99 9.87 -14.70 -18.59
N LEU A 100 9.99 -13.66 -17.77
CA LEU A 100 11.17 -12.80 -17.71
C LEU A 100 12.42 -13.57 -17.24
N PRO A 101 13.64 -13.14 -17.63
CA PRO A 101 14.90 -13.71 -17.16
C PRO A 101 14.96 -13.91 -15.63
N ALA A 102 15.66 -14.94 -15.18
CA ALA A 102 15.69 -15.34 -13.76
C ALA A 102 16.26 -14.24 -12.84
N ASP A 103 17.22 -13.47 -13.33
CA ASP A 103 17.90 -12.35 -12.67
C ASP A 103 17.13 -11.02 -12.75
N THR A 104 16.01 -10.97 -13.48
CA THR A 104 15.16 -9.77 -13.54
C THR A 104 14.67 -9.44 -12.13
N PRO A 105 14.77 -8.18 -11.66
CA PRO A 105 14.28 -7.81 -10.34
C PRO A 105 12.81 -8.14 -10.12
N THR A 106 12.45 -8.44 -8.88
CA THR A 106 11.09 -8.79 -8.47
C THR A 106 10.56 -7.79 -7.46
N ILE A 107 9.40 -7.20 -7.76
CA ILE A 107 8.62 -6.38 -6.85
C ILE A 107 7.66 -7.28 -6.08
N ILE A 108 7.87 -7.41 -4.77
CA ILE A 108 6.96 -8.07 -3.85
C ILE A 108 5.92 -7.03 -3.40
N LEU A 109 4.67 -7.24 -3.79
CA LEU A 109 3.57 -6.29 -3.59
C LEU A 109 2.61 -6.80 -2.51
N MET A 110 2.43 -6.00 -1.46
CA MET A 110 1.47 -6.23 -0.38
C MET A 110 0.22 -5.37 -0.59
N HIS A 111 -0.93 -6.03 -0.69
CA HIS A 111 -2.19 -5.41 -1.09
C HIS A 111 -2.96 -4.73 0.05
N THR A 112 -4.01 -3.99 -0.35
CA THR A 112 -4.92 -3.26 0.54
C THR A 112 -5.77 -4.19 1.42
N LEU A 113 -6.54 -3.61 2.35
CA LEU A 113 -7.31 -4.33 3.39
C LEU A 113 -8.20 -5.48 2.87
N THR A 114 -8.79 -5.32 1.69
CA THR A 114 -9.63 -6.34 1.02
C THR A 114 -9.16 -6.57 -0.42
N GLY A 115 -7.86 -6.41 -0.66
CA GLY A 115 -7.25 -6.50 -1.97
C GLY A 115 -7.45 -7.86 -2.64
N THR A 116 -7.65 -7.86 -3.94
CA THR A 116 -7.68 -9.04 -4.81
C THR A 116 -6.77 -8.82 -6.01
N PRO A 117 -6.36 -9.88 -6.74
CA PRO A 117 -5.66 -9.73 -8.01
C PRO A 117 -6.33 -8.70 -8.93
N GLU A 118 -7.67 -8.73 -9.04
CA GLU A 118 -8.45 -7.82 -9.89
C GLU A 118 -8.40 -6.37 -9.40
N SER A 119 -8.44 -6.12 -8.08
CA SER A 119 -8.33 -4.75 -7.56
C SER A 119 -6.92 -4.20 -7.69
N MET A 120 -5.90 -5.06 -7.67
CA MET A 120 -4.49 -4.66 -7.75
C MET A 120 -3.96 -4.59 -9.19
N SER A 121 -4.76 -5.03 -10.19
CA SER A 121 -4.37 -5.12 -11.60
C SER A 121 -3.77 -3.84 -12.19
N GLU A 122 -4.29 -2.66 -11.86
CA GLU A 122 -3.74 -1.40 -12.39
C GLU A 122 -2.33 -1.15 -11.86
N LEU A 123 -2.12 -1.29 -10.54
CA LEU A 123 -0.83 -1.07 -9.92
C LEU A 123 0.19 -2.10 -10.42
N VAL A 124 -0.18 -3.38 -10.47
CA VAL A 124 0.69 -4.45 -10.99
C VAL A 124 1.09 -4.18 -12.45
N ARG A 125 0.11 -3.86 -13.31
CA ARG A 125 0.36 -3.53 -14.72
C ARG A 125 1.30 -2.34 -14.84
N ASP A 126 1.05 -1.26 -14.11
CA ASP A 126 1.80 -0.01 -14.25
C ASP A 126 3.23 -0.17 -13.71
N LEU A 127 3.41 -0.84 -12.57
CA LEU A 127 4.74 -1.15 -12.05
C LEU A 127 5.55 -1.99 -13.04
N HIS A 128 4.98 -3.09 -13.55
CA HIS A 128 5.64 -3.91 -14.55
C HIS A 128 5.95 -3.12 -15.84
N ARG A 129 4.99 -2.34 -16.34
CA ARG A 129 5.18 -1.54 -17.56
C ARG A 129 6.29 -0.50 -17.43
N HIS A 130 6.40 0.15 -16.27
CA HIS A 130 7.39 1.21 -16.05
C HIS A 130 8.79 0.68 -15.73
N THR A 131 8.88 -0.46 -15.06
CA THR A 131 10.16 -1.04 -14.63
C THR A 131 10.69 -2.15 -15.55
N GLY A 132 9.79 -2.85 -16.24
CA GLY A 132 10.09 -4.12 -16.91
C GLY A 132 10.29 -5.28 -15.93
N TRP A 133 9.99 -5.10 -14.64
CA TRP A 133 10.30 -6.08 -13.58
C TRP A 133 9.17 -7.08 -13.37
N ARG A 134 9.52 -8.20 -12.75
CA ARG A 134 8.55 -9.20 -12.29
C ARG A 134 7.77 -8.64 -11.10
N VAL A 135 6.49 -8.95 -10.99
CA VAL A 135 5.66 -8.57 -9.85
C VAL A 135 5.07 -9.81 -9.19
N ALA A 136 5.31 -9.96 -7.89
CA ALA A 136 4.78 -11.00 -7.02
C ALA A 136 3.77 -10.35 -6.06
N LEU A 137 2.47 -10.48 -6.37
CA LEU A 137 1.42 -10.00 -5.48
C LEU A 137 1.16 -11.03 -4.37
N CYS A 138 1.65 -10.76 -3.17
CA CYS A 138 1.47 -11.63 -2.01
C CYS A 138 0.05 -11.53 -1.47
N LEU A 139 -0.70 -12.61 -1.61
CA LEU A 139 -2.08 -12.77 -1.14
C LEU A 139 -2.10 -13.35 0.26
N ARG A 140 -2.88 -12.72 1.14
CA ARG A 140 -3.06 -13.17 2.53
C ARG A 140 -4.15 -14.24 2.64
N ARG A 141 -4.17 -14.92 3.79
CA ARG A 141 -5.20 -15.90 4.14
C ARG A 141 -6.61 -15.36 3.90
N GLY A 142 -7.47 -16.18 3.30
CA GLY A 142 -8.86 -15.86 3.00
C GLY A 142 -9.11 -14.80 1.92
N HIS A 143 -8.06 -14.19 1.35
CA HIS A 143 -8.19 -13.25 0.22
C HIS A 143 -8.25 -14.00 -1.12
N ALA A 144 -8.79 -13.36 -2.16
CA ALA A 144 -8.84 -13.90 -3.52
C ALA A 144 -9.44 -15.33 -3.63
N ASN A 145 -10.40 -15.66 -2.74
CA ASN A 145 -11.00 -17.00 -2.61
C ASN A 145 -10.00 -18.12 -2.26
N LEU A 146 -8.84 -17.78 -1.69
CA LEU A 146 -7.93 -18.78 -1.13
C LEU A 146 -8.65 -19.57 -0.03
N PRO A 147 -8.42 -20.90 0.08
CA PRO A 147 -8.93 -21.68 1.19
C PRO A 147 -8.51 -21.08 2.53
N MET A 148 -9.40 -21.18 3.52
CA MET A 148 -9.09 -20.79 4.90
C MET A 148 -9.44 -21.95 5.83
N PRO A 149 -8.59 -23.01 5.86
CA PRO A 149 -8.83 -24.19 6.71
C PRO A 149 -8.58 -23.92 8.19
N ILE A 150 -7.77 -22.90 8.51
CA ILE A 150 -7.47 -22.45 9.86
C ILE A 150 -8.30 -21.19 10.16
N PRO A 151 -8.99 -21.09 11.31
CA PRO A 151 -9.76 -19.91 11.73
C PRO A 151 -8.82 -18.77 12.18
N LYS A 152 -8.01 -18.28 11.25
CA LYS A 152 -7.06 -17.20 11.47
C LYS A 152 -7.05 -16.25 10.28
N ILE A 153 -7.54 -15.03 10.49
CA ILE A 153 -7.47 -13.95 9.50
C ILE A 153 -6.22 -13.11 9.72
N SER A 154 -5.85 -12.39 8.67
CA SER A 154 -4.76 -11.42 8.72
C SER A 154 -5.12 -10.22 7.86
N ILE A 155 -5.81 -9.25 8.47
CA ILE A 155 -6.32 -8.07 7.76
C ILE A 155 -5.21 -7.06 7.43
N PHE A 156 -4.21 -6.97 8.31
CA PHE A 156 -3.02 -6.16 8.08
C PHE A 156 -1.90 -6.96 7.44
N GLY A 157 -1.78 -8.25 7.77
CA GLY A 157 -0.69 -9.09 7.35
C GLY A 157 -0.07 -9.84 8.53
N SER A 158 0.62 -10.92 8.22
CA SER A 158 1.42 -11.69 9.16
C SER A 158 2.84 -11.67 8.60
N THR A 159 3.80 -11.21 9.41
CA THR A 159 5.20 -11.20 9.01
C THR A 159 5.73 -12.63 8.83
N ASP A 160 5.21 -13.60 9.59
CA ASP A 160 5.52 -15.03 9.38
C ASP A 160 5.05 -15.54 8.02
N ASP A 161 3.79 -15.29 7.65
CA ASP A 161 3.28 -15.66 6.32
C ASP A 161 4.10 -14.98 5.21
N LEU A 162 4.50 -13.72 5.42
CA LEU A 162 5.31 -12.97 4.46
C LEU A 162 6.75 -13.51 4.35
N ARG A 163 7.37 -13.93 5.47
CA ARG A 163 8.69 -14.58 5.46
C ARG A 163 8.68 -15.84 4.59
N GLU A 164 7.66 -16.68 4.75
CA GLU A 164 7.46 -17.89 3.95
C GLU A 164 7.28 -17.56 2.46
N GLN A 165 6.47 -16.54 2.14
CA GLN A 165 6.29 -16.06 0.77
C GLN A 165 7.61 -15.55 0.16
N ILE A 166 8.38 -14.75 0.90
CA ILE A 166 9.66 -14.20 0.45
C ILE A 166 10.68 -15.33 0.24
N GLN A 167 10.78 -16.28 1.17
CA GLN A 167 11.66 -17.43 1.04
C GLN A 167 11.31 -18.28 -0.18
N HIS A 168 10.02 -18.49 -0.46
CA HIS A 168 9.57 -19.17 -1.67
C HIS A 168 9.99 -18.40 -2.94
N ILE A 169 9.84 -17.07 -2.95
CA ILE A 169 10.24 -16.21 -4.07
C ILE A 169 11.76 -16.29 -4.30
N GLN A 170 12.58 -16.21 -3.24
CA GLN A 170 14.04 -16.32 -3.34
C GLN A 170 14.48 -17.72 -3.81
N THR A 171 13.79 -18.77 -3.38
CA THR A 171 14.08 -20.14 -3.86
C THR A 171 13.75 -20.29 -5.35
N LYS A 172 12.66 -19.67 -5.80
CA LYS A 172 12.22 -19.71 -7.20
C LYS A 172 13.10 -18.86 -8.12
N PHE A 173 13.59 -17.73 -7.63
CA PHE A 173 14.41 -16.76 -8.37
C PHE A 173 15.63 -16.30 -7.53
N PRO A 174 16.64 -17.17 -7.33
CA PRO A 174 17.75 -16.90 -6.40
C PRO A 174 18.61 -15.70 -6.79
N ASP A 175 18.70 -15.41 -8.09
CA ASP A 175 19.51 -14.29 -8.61
C ASP A 175 18.72 -12.99 -8.76
N SER A 176 17.41 -12.99 -8.42
CA SER A 176 16.54 -11.82 -8.59
C SER A 176 16.68 -10.83 -7.43
N PRO A 177 17.07 -9.56 -7.69
CA PRO A 177 17.03 -8.52 -6.68
C PRO A 177 15.59 -8.25 -6.24
N LEU A 178 15.37 -8.15 -4.92
CA LEU A 178 14.04 -7.96 -4.37
C LEU A 178 13.79 -6.51 -3.96
N TYR A 179 12.58 -6.04 -4.27
CA TYR A 179 12.06 -4.73 -3.87
C TYR A 179 10.65 -4.91 -3.31
N ALA A 180 10.25 -4.06 -2.39
CA ALA A 180 8.95 -4.18 -1.74
C ALA A 180 8.04 -2.97 -1.98
N VAL A 181 6.75 -3.23 -2.22
CA VAL A 181 5.74 -2.17 -2.29
C VAL A 181 4.57 -2.56 -1.40
N GLY A 182 4.18 -1.68 -0.48
CA GLY A 182 2.96 -1.80 0.30
C GLY A 182 1.94 -0.78 -0.16
N SER A 183 0.68 -1.17 -0.29
CA SER A 183 -0.43 -0.25 -0.58
C SER A 183 -1.49 -0.31 0.51
N SER A 184 -1.85 0.86 1.07
CA SER A 184 -2.84 0.97 2.15
C SER A 184 -2.48 0.04 3.32
N ALA A 185 -3.38 -0.84 3.77
CA ALA A 185 -3.11 -1.82 4.81
C ALA A 185 -1.85 -2.67 4.57
N GLY A 186 -1.46 -2.91 3.31
CA GLY A 186 -0.23 -3.63 2.97
C GLY A 186 1.05 -2.90 3.38
N THR A 187 1.01 -1.58 3.59
CA THR A 187 2.16 -0.83 4.13
C THR A 187 2.43 -1.20 5.58
N GLY A 188 1.40 -1.53 6.36
CA GLY A 188 1.57 -1.92 7.76
C GLY A 188 2.36 -3.21 7.85
N LEU A 189 1.99 -4.22 7.05
CA LEU A 189 2.78 -5.45 6.92
C LEU A 189 4.20 -5.17 6.43
N LEU A 190 4.36 -4.33 5.41
CA LEU A 190 5.68 -3.95 4.89
C LEU A 190 6.58 -3.39 5.98
N VAL A 191 6.14 -2.32 6.64
CA VAL A 191 6.95 -1.62 7.65
C VAL A 191 7.20 -2.53 8.84
N ARG A 192 6.20 -3.31 9.25
CA ARG A 192 6.37 -4.28 10.33
C ARG A 192 7.44 -5.31 10.00
N TYR A 193 7.39 -5.89 8.80
CA TYR A 193 8.41 -6.83 8.33
C TYR A 193 9.80 -6.17 8.30
N LEU A 194 9.92 -4.99 7.69
CA LEU A 194 11.21 -4.29 7.60
C LEU A 194 11.81 -3.97 8.97
N GLY A 195 11.00 -3.55 9.94
CA GLY A 195 11.46 -3.25 11.28
C GLY A 195 11.77 -4.49 12.13
N GLU A 196 11.16 -5.64 11.83
CA GLU A 196 11.49 -6.92 12.48
C GLU A 196 12.76 -7.56 11.90
N GLU A 197 12.95 -7.48 10.57
CA GLU A 197 14.15 -8.05 9.92
C GLU A 197 15.38 -7.14 10.02
N GLY A 198 15.19 -5.82 10.06
CA GLY A 198 16.27 -4.84 10.05
C GLY A 198 17.24 -5.10 8.90
N GLU A 199 18.53 -5.22 9.20
CA GLU A 199 19.60 -5.49 8.21
C GLU A 199 19.50 -6.86 7.52
N GLN A 200 18.70 -7.80 8.03
CA GLN A 200 18.55 -9.13 7.44
C GLN A 200 17.50 -9.18 6.32
N THR A 201 16.77 -8.08 6.10
CA THR A 201 15.80 -8.01 5.01
C THR A 201 16.48 -8.23 3.65
N PRO A 202 15.90 -9.04 2.74
CA PRO A 202 16.48 -9.24 1.41
C PRO A 202 16.14 -8.11 0.45
N PHE A 203 15.33 -7.14 0.88
CA PHE A 203 14.90 -6.02 0.05
C PHE A 203 15.99 -4.95 -0.07
N LYS A 204 16.26 -4.51 -1.29
CA LYS A 204 17.18 -3.39 -1.55
C LYS A 204 16.56 -2.02 -1.25
N ALA A 205 15.28 -1.87 -1.55
CA ALA A 205 14.51 -0.67 -1.23
C ALA A 205 13.00 -0.99 -1.17
N ALA A 206 12.26 -0.11 -0.52
CA ALA A 206 10.83 -0.29 -0.31
C ALA A 206 10.01 0.99 -0.52
N PHE A 207 8.74 0.83 -0.88
CA PHE A 207 7.80 1.93 -1.03
C PHE A 207 6.50 1.68 -0.27
N ALA A 208 6.07 2.64 0.55
CA ALA A 208 4.79 2.61 1.25
C ALA A 208 3.80 3.65 0.66
N LEU A 209 2.75 3.17 0.00
CA LEU A 209 1.70 4.01 -0.61
C LEU A 209 0.49 4.14 0.33
N CYS A 210 0.23 5.37 0.80
CA CYS A 210 -0.84 5.74 1.74
C CYS A 210 -0.85 4.89 3.02
N PRO A 211 0.23 4.90 3.84
CA PRO A 211 0.27 4.10 5.04
C PRO A 211 -0.63 4.61 6.17
N GLY A 212 -1.07 3.67 7.00
CA GLY A 212 -1.32 3.93 8.42
C GLY A 212 -0.05 3.65 9.22
N TYR A 213 0.34 4.61 10.07
CA TYR A 213 1.55 4.55 10.90
C TYR A 213 1.23 3.87 12.23
N ASP A 214 0.27 4.40 12.98
CA ASP A 214 -0.21 3.81 14.22
C ASP A 214 -1.62 3.27 14.03
N THR A 215 -1.76 1.94 14.07
CA THR A 215 -3.03 1.25 13.85
C THR A 215 -4.04 1.45 14.97
N GLU A 216 -3.59 1.73 16.20
CA GLU A 216 -4.47 1.98 17.34
C GLU A 216 -5.17 3.34 17.24
N HIS A 217 -4.43 4.34 16.74
CA HIS A 217 -4.92 5.71 16.58
C HIS A 217 -5.48 6.00 15.18
N GLY A 218 -5.03 5.28 14.16
CA GLY A 218 -5.38 5.54 12.76
C GLY A 218 -6.88 5.42 12.49
N PHE A 219 -7.52 4.37 13.02
CA PHE A 219 -8.95 4.12 12.80
C PHE A 219 -9.88 5.18 13.40
N LYS A 220 -9.44 5.91 14.43
CA LYS A 220 -10.21 7.01 15.04
C LYS A 220 -10.45 8.15 14.05
N ASN A 221 -9.61 8.27 13.01
CA ASN A 221 -9.66 9.34 12.02
C ASN A 221 -10.25 8.91 10.66
N VAL A 222 -10.64 7.64 10.50
CA VAL A 222 -11.26 7.17 9.26
C VAL A 222 -12.65 7.78 9.12
N HIS A 223 -12.98 8.30 7.94
CA HIS A 223 -14.30 8.89 7.70
C HIS A 223 -15.42 7.85 7.97
N PRO A 224 -16.47 8.19 8.77
CA PRO A 224 -17.46 7.22 9.25
C PRO A 224 -18.15 6.39 8.17
N PHE A 225 -18.43 7.00 7.01
CA PHE A 225 -18.99 6.30 5.85
C PHE A 225 -18.08 5.17 5.37
N TYR A 226 -16.78 5.45 5.19
CA TYR A 226 -15.82 4.45 4.72
C TYR A 226 -15.55 3.40 5.78
N SER A 227 -15.46 3.81 7.04
CA SER A 227 -15.35 2.89 8.18
C SER A 227 -16.47 1.83 8.14
N LYS A 228 -17.73 2.27 8.05
CA LYS A 228 -18.89 1.36 7.96
C LYS A 228 -18.87 0.46 6.70
N VAL A 229 -18.52 1.01 5.54
CA VAL A 229 -18.48 0.25 4.28
C VAL A 229 -17.38 -0.82 4.32
N MET A 230 -16.20 -0.48 4.84
CA MET A 230 -15.08 -1.40 4.94
C MET A 230 -15.34 -2.51 5.95
N THR A 231 -15.93 -2.22 7.13
CA THR A 231 -16.34 -3.27 8.09
C THR A 231 -17.27 -4.30 7.43
N LYS A 232 -18.27 -3.84 6.65
CA LYS A 232 -19.14 -4.76 5.90
C LYS A 232 -18.39 -5.57 4.85
N LYS A 233 -17.42 -4.96 4.15
CA LYS A 233 -16.55 -5.66 3.18
C LYS A 233 -15.70 -6.73 3.89
N LEU A 234 -15.19 -6.48 5.10
CA LEU A 234 -14.45 -7.46 5.90
C LEU A 234 -15.31 -8.69 6.19
N PHE A 235 -16.54 -8.51 6.69
CA PHE A 235 -17.45 -9.64 6.94
C PHE A 235 -17.75 -10.44 5.68
N LYS A 236 -18.06 -9.74 4.57
CA LYS A 236 -18.36 -10.38 3.29
C LYS A 236 -17.17 -11.17 2.73
N SER A 237 -15.95 -10.75 3.01
CA SER A 237 -14.74 -11.35 2.44
C SER A 237 -14.17 -12.46 3.31
N PHE A 238 -14.22 -12.31 4.64
CA PHE A 238 -13.46 -13.17 5.56
C PHE A 238 -14.31 -13.96 6.55
N ILE A 239 -15.58 -13.57 6.74
CA ILE A 239 -16.45 -14.23 7.72
C ILE A 239 -17.50 -15.09 7.01
N TYR A 240 -18.36 -14.47 6.19
CA TYR A 240 -19.48 -15.15 5.55
C TYR A 240 -19.08 -16.27 4.58
N PRO A 241 -17.97 -16.19 3.83
CA PRO A 241 -17.57 -17.30 2.95
C PRO A 241 -17.01 -18.51 3.70
N TYR A 242 -16.66 -18.36 4.98
CA TYR A 242 -15.93 -19.36 5.77
C TYR A 242 -16.66 -19.69 7.07
N THR A 243 -17.99 -19.68 7.08
CA THR A 243 -18.79 -19.90 8.30
C THR A 243 -18.42 -21.19 9.02
N THR A 244 -18.19 -22.28 8.27
CA THR A 244 -17.77 -23.56 8.83
C THR A 244 -16.42 -23.50 9.53
N THR A 245 -15.46 -22.75 8.98
CA THR A 245 -14.15 -22.53 9.62
C THR A 245 -14.33 -21.84 10.98
N TRP A 246 -15.28 -20.91 11.08
CA TRP A 246 -15.51 -20.10 12.28
C TRP A 246 -16.46 -20.72 13.32
N GLU A 247 -17.03 -21.91 13.08
CA GLU A 247 -18.07 -22.50 13.93
C GLU A 247 -17.69 -22.62 15.41
N LYS A 248 -16.40 -22.77 15.71
CA LYS A 248 -15.88 -22.94 17.08
C LYS A 248 -15.27 -21.67 17.68
N THR A 249 -15.37 -20.53 16.98
CA THR A 249 -14.76 -19.27 17.41
C THR A 249 -15.74 -18.47 18.27
N THR A 250 -15.50 -18.43 19.58
CA THR A 250 -16.41 -17.80 20.56
C THR A 250 -16.62 -16.30 20.34
N SER A 251 -15.55 -15.56 20.00
CA SER A 251 -15.60 -14.10 19.73
C SER A 251 -16.30 -13.72 18.43
N LEU A 252 -16.68 -14.67 17.58
CA LEU A 252 -17.28 -14.39 16.28
C LEU A 252 -18.54 -13.53 16.38
N SER A 253 -19.41 -13.80 17.36
CA SER A 253 -20.65 -13.04 17.56
C SER A 253 -20.40 -11.59 17.94
N GLU A 254 -19.33 -11.33 18.70
CA GLU A 254 -18.92 -9.98 19.07
C GLU A 254 -18.36 -9.23 17.85
N VAL A 255 -17.49 -9.88 17.07
CA VAL A 255 -16.97 -9.31 15.83
C VAL A 255 -18.08 -8.93 14.85
N LEU A 256 -19.08 -9.80 14.68
CA LEU A 256 -20.22 -9.54 13.79
C LEU A 256 -21.16 -8.42 14.29
N ALA A 257 -21.09 -8.05 15.56
CA ALA A 257 -21.86 -6.94 16.13
C ALA A 257 -21.23 -5.56 15.84
N THR A 258 -19.95 -5.53 15.43
CA THR A 258 -19.22 -4.28 15.16
C THR A 258 -19.78 -3.53 13.95
N LYS A 259 -19.77 -2.20 14.02
CA LYS A 259 -20.37 -1.28 13.03
C LYS A 259 -19.36 -0.34 12.38
N SER A 260 -18.14 -0.30 12.90
CA SER A 260 -17.04 0.54 12.44
C SER A 260 -15.73 -0.25 12.39
N LEU A 261 -14.74 0.24 11.64
CA LEU A 261 -13.41 -0.38 11.58
C LEU A 261 -12.70 -0.32 12.93
N LEU A 262 -12.94 0.76 13.69
CA LEU A 262 -12.37 0.92 15.02
C LEU A 262 -12.88 -0.18 15.96
N GLU A 263 -14.21 -0.40 16.00
CA GLU A 263 -14.80 -1.50 16.78
C GLU A 263 -14.29 -2.86 16.29
N PHE A 264 -14.25 -3.09 14.97
CA PHE A 264 -13.71 -4.33 14.41
C PHE A 264 -12.28 -4.59 14.88
N GLN A 265 -11.41 -3.57 14.84
CA GLN A 265 -10.02 -3.66 15.26
C GLN A 265 -9.89 -4.10 16.73
N TYR A 266 -10.72 -3.56 17.63
CA TYR A 266 -10.70 -3.95 19.05
C TYR A 266 -11.27 -5.35 19.32
N CYS A 267 -12.15 -5.87 18.47
CA CYS A 267 -12.80 -7.18 18.69
C CYS A 267 -12.15 -8.33 17.90
N CYS A 268 -11.36 -8.05 16.86
CA CYS A 268 -10.88 -9.09 15.93
C CYS A 268 -9.61 -9.82 16.36
N PHE A 269 -8.99 -9.47 17.50
CA PHE A 269 -7.68 -10.00 17.90
C PHE A 269 -7.68 -11.53 18.04
N GLU A 270 -8.73 -12.14 18.58
CA GLU A 270 -8.86 -13.60 18.67
C GLU A 270 -8.94 -14.25 17.29
N LEU A 271 -9.69 -13.63 16.36
CA LEU A 271 -9.77 -14.10 14.97
C LEU A 271 -8.43 -13.95 14.23
N ALA A 272 -7.55 -13.05 14.69
CA ALA A 272 -6.18 -12.92 14.21
C ALA A 272 -5.19 -13.88 14.91
N GLY A 273 -5.65 -14.65 15.89
CA GLY A 273 -4.87 -15.65 16.61
C GLY A 273 -4.17 -15.14 17.87
N TYR A 274 -4.63 -14.02 18.46
CA TYR A 274 -4.05 -13.43 19.67
C TYR A 274 -4.96 -13.58 20.89
N SER A 275 -4.36 -13.62 22.08
CA SER A 275 -5.07 -13.75 23.37
C SER A 275 -5.70 -12.45 23.86
N SER A 276 -5.17 -11.30 23.44
CA SER A 276 -5.64 -9.99 23.86
C SER A 276 -5.47 -8.95 22.75
N PHE A 277 -6.17 -7.81 22.89
CA PHE A 277 -5.98 -6.67 22.00
C PHE A 277 -4.56 -6.10 22.10
N GLU A 278 -4.01 -5.97 23.32
CA GLU A 278 -2.63 -5.54 23.54
C GLU A 278 -1.61 -6.42 22.80
N ASP A 279 -1.73 -7.75 22.88
CA ASP A 279 -0.82 -8.67 22.18
C ASP A 279 -0.91 -8.47 20.65
N TYR A 280 -2.15 -8.33 20.15
CA TYR A 280 -2.40 -8.08 18.73
C TYR A 280 -1.84 -6.73 18.27
N ASN A 281 -2.03 -5.67 19.05
CA ASN A 281 -1.50 -4.33 18.76
C ASN A 281 0.04 -4.37 18.77
N GLN A 282 0.63 -4.99 19.78
CA GLN A 282 2.08 -5.12 19.90
C GLN A 282 2.71 -5.87 18.72
N ALA A 283 2.01 -6.87 18.18
CA ALA A 283 2.47 -7.68 17.06
C ALA A 283 2.22 -7.05 15.69
N THR A 284 1.22 -6.19 15.54
CA THR A 284 0.78 -5.73 14.21
C THR A 284 0.96 -4.23 13.97
N ASN A 285 1.13 -3.42 15.01
CA ASN A 285 1.27 -1.98 14.87
C ASN A 285 2.66 -1.64 14.31
N PRO A 286 2.75 -1.05 13.10
CA PRO A 286 4.03 -0.88 12.43
C PRO A 286 4.88 0.22 13.05
N ILE A 287 4.28 1.21 13.72
CA ILE A 287 5.07 2.29 14.35
C ILE A 287 6.00 1.79 15.45
N LEU A 288 5.63 0.68 16.11
CA LEU A 288 6.39 0.09 17.22
C LEU A 288 7.74 -0.49 16.81
N VAL A 289 7.97 -0.69 15.52
CA VAL A 289 9.25 -1.18 14.97
C VAL A 289 9.82 -0.27 13.89
N PHE A 290 9.21 0.90 13.66
CA PHE A 290 9.55 1.76 12.53
C PHE A 290 11.00 2.25 12.58
N GLU A 291 11.51 2.55 13.78
CA GLU A 291 12.90 3.00 13.98
C GLU A 291 13.96 1.95 13.57
N ASN A 292 13.57 0.68 13.48
CA ASN A 292 14.45 -0.42 13.09
C ASN A 292 14.54 -0.61 11.57
N VAL A 293 13.82 0.18 10.76
CA VAL A 293 13.89 0.10 9.30
C VAL A 293 15.25 0.63 8.83
N THR A 294 16.07 -0.26 8.27
CA THR A 294 17.47 0.04 7.90
C THR A 294 17.70 0.31 6.41
N ILE A 295 16.80 -0.12 5.53
CA ILE A 295 16.92 0.06 4.08
C ILE A 295 16.24 1.33 3.60
N PRO A 296 16.55 1.83 2.38
CA PRO A 296 15.83 2.92 1.77
C PRO A 296 14.31 2.68 1.72
N LEU A 297 13.54 3.61 2.30
CA LEU A 297 12.08 3.57 2.30
C LEU A 297 11.52 4.93 1.87
N MET A 298 10.74 4.92 0.79
CA MET A 298 9.93 6.08 0.38
C MET A 298 8.48 5.89 0.79
N ILE A 299 7.89 6.93 1.36
CA ILE A 299 6.51 6.93 1.83
C ILE A 299 5.74 8.02 1.10
N LEU A 300 4.54 7.70 0.60
CA LEU A 300 3.67 8.68 -0.06
C LEU A 300 2.32 8.76 0.66
N ASN A 301 1.94 9.95 1.12
CA ASN A 301 0.62 10.24 1.67
C ASN A 301 -0.09 11.35 0.88
N ALA A 302 -1.43 11.35 0.93
CA ALA A 302 -2.25 12.46 0.50
C ALA A 302 -2.94 13.11 1.71
N GLU A 303 -2.96 14.44 1.78
CA GLU A 303 -3.63 15.16 2.86
C GLU A 303 -5.15 15.03 2.80
N ASP A 304 -5.70 14.78 1.61
CA ASP A 304 -7.14 14.56 1.40
C ASP A 304 -7.55 13.08 1.45
N ASP A 305 -6.70 12.19 2.00
CA ASP A 305 -6.99 10.77 2.20
C ASP A 305 -8.07 10.56 3.30
N PRO A 306 -9.25 10.01 2.97
CA PRO A 306 -10.36 9.86 3.92
C PRO A 306 -10.26 8.57 4.74
N VAL A 307 -9.23 7.76 4.51
CA VAL A 307 -8.98 6.46 5.16
C VAL A 307 -7.73 6.59 6.06
N CYS A 308 -6.58 6.88 5.46
CA CYS A 308 -5.32 7.04 6.17
C CYS A 308 -5.02 8.53 6.37
N HIS A 309 -5.70 9.14 7.34
CA HIS A 309 -5.61 10.57 7.58
C HIS A 309 -4.18 11.00 7.97
N ILE A 310 -3.69 12.10 7.39
CA ILE A 310 -2.31 12.60 7.59
C ILE A 310 -1.95 12.88 9.06
N ARG A 311 -2.95 13.14 9.90
CA ARG A 311 -2.80 13.27 11.37
C ARG A 311 -2.21 12.04 12.06
N ASN A 312 -2.24 10.87 11.42
CA ASN A 312 -1.59 9.67 11.93
C ASN A 312 -0.07 9.71 11.73
N PHE A 313 0.44 10.56 10.84
CA PHE A 313 1.88 10.83 10.65
C PHE A 313 2.41 11.91 11.60
N ASP A 314 1.61 12.94 11.90
CA ASP A 314 2.04 14.14 12.64
C ASP A 314 2.86 13.85 13.92
N PRO A 315 2.48 12.89 14.81
CA PRO A 315 3.24 12.61 16.02
C PRO A 315 4.65 12.05 15.78
N TYR A 316 4.88 11.45 14.61
CA TYR A 316 6.11 10.73 14.27
C TYR A 316 6.99 11.49 13.28
N LYS A 317 6.46 12.58 12.71
CA LYS A 317 7.11 13.37 11.67
C LYS A 317 8.53 13.78 12.01
N GLU A 318 8.76 14.31 13.21
CA GLU A 318 10.08 14.78 13.62
C GLU A 318 11.10 13.63 13.70
N ALA A 319 10.70 12.51 14.31
CA ALA A 319 11.55 11.33 14.44
C ALA A 319 11.88 10.70 13.08
N ILE A 320 10.87 10.50 12.23
CA ILE A 320 11.05 9.93 10.89
C ILE A 320 11.93 10.83 10.03
N GLN A 321 11.80 12.15 10.17
CA GLN A 321 12.65 13.11 9.44
C GLN A 321 14.13 13.04 9.85
N GLN A 322 14.47 12.49 11.02
CA GLN A 322 15.88 12.29 11.40
C GLN A 322 16.50 11.03 10.78
N MET A 323 15.70 10.11 10.23
CA MET A 323 16.20 8.88 9.65
C MET A 323 16.83 9.14 8.28
N SER A 324 18.09 8.71 8.09
CA SER A 324 18.88 9.01 6.89
C SER A 324 18.36 8.31 5.63
N ASN A 325 17.76 7.14 5.79
CA ASN A 325 17.29 6.23 4.74
C ASN A 325 15.81 6.44 4.36
N ILE A 326 15.08 7.34 5.02
CA ILE A 326 13.63 7.50 4.83
C ILE A 326 13.28 8.86 4.23
N MET A 327 12.35 8.85 3.28
CA MET A 327 11.70 10.06 2.75
C MET A 327 10.19 9.92 2.77
N VAL A 328 9.52 10.86 3.43
CA VAL A 328 8.06 11.00 3.37
C VAL A 328 7.70 12.12 2.40
N VAL A 329 6.88 11.79 1.43
CA VAL A 329 6.33 12.67 0.41
C VAL A 329 4.85 12.86 0.70
N THR A 330 4.39 14.10 0.79
CA THR A 330 2.97 14.41 0.95
C THR A 330 2.47 15.32 -0.17
N THR A 331 1.25 15.07 -0.64
CA THR A 331 0.56 15.93 -1.60
C THR A 331 -0.78 16.39 -1.02
N LYS A 332 -1.25 17.58 -1.40
CA LYS A 332 -2.60 18.04 -0.99
C LYS A 332 -3.72 17.17 -1.53
N LYS A 333 -3.49 16.55 -2.69
CA LYS A 333 -4.46 15.76 -3.45
C LYS A 333 -3.89 14.40 -3.79
N GLY A 334 -4.74 13.39 -3.73
CA GLY A 334 -4.41 12.01 -4.08
C GLY A 334 -5.46 11.02 -3.62
N SER A 335 -6.35 11.43 -2.70
CA SER A 335 -7.29 10.55 -2.00
C SER A 335 -6.55 9.32 -1.43
N HIS A 336 -7.25 8.23 -1.20
CA HIS A 336 -6.62 6.98 -0.79
C HIS A 336 -6.13 6.18 -1.99
N CYS A 337 -4.81 6.17 -2.22
CA CYS A 337 -4.11 5.48 -3.32
C CYS A 337 -4.49 5.93 -4.75
N GLY A 338 -5.19 7.06 -4.90
CA GLY A 338 -5.81 7.48 -6.16
C GLY A 338 -5.04 8.55 -6.95
N PHE A 339 -3.73 8.69 -6.77
CA PHE A 339 -2.88 9.75 -7.35
C PHE A 339 -2.88 9.75 -8.89
N TYR A 340 -3.97 10.19 -9.51
CA TYR A 340 -4.15 10.21 -10.95
C TYR A 340 -3.87 11.60 -11.53
N GLU A 341 -3.18 11.61 -12.66
CA GLU A 341 -2.88 12.82 -13.42
C GLU A 341 -3.32 12.70 -14.89
N GLY A 342 -3.30 13.84 -15.58
CA GLY A 342 -3.64 13.94 -17.00
C GLY A 342 -5.13 14.21 -17.24
N VAL A 343 -5.43 15.08 -18.21
CA VAL A 343 -6.80 15.54 -18.50
C VAL A 343 -7.55 14.56 -19.41
N ASN A 344 -6.93 14.19 -20.55
CA ASN A 344 -7.56 13.32 -21.56
C ASN A 344 -7.16 11.85 -21.42
N HIS A 345 -6.00 11.58 -20.83
CA HIS A 345 -5.48 10.24 -20.61
C HIS A 345 -5.01 10.12 -19.16
N THR A 346 -5.86 9.53 -18.32
CA THR A 346 -5.60 9.36 -16.89
C THR A 346 -4.52 8.31 -16.65
N GLN A 347 -3.44 8.70 -15.97
CA GLN A 347 -2.32 7.83 -15.58
C GLN A 347 -2.08 7.91 -14.08
N SER A 348 -1.53 6.85 -13.49
CA SER A 348 -1.15 6.85 -12.09
C SER A 348 0.20 7.57 -11.92
N TRP A 349 0.17 8.74 -11.29
CA TRP A 349 1.36 9.48 -10.89
C TRP A 349 2.14 8.71 -9.83
N SER A 350 1.44 8.08 -8.87
CA SER A 350 2.08 7.29 -7.82
C SER A 350 2.78 6.05 -8.36
N ALA A 351 2.17 5.29 -9.27
CA ALA A 351 2.82 4.10 -9.85
C ALA A 351 4.12 4.46 -10.58
N ARG A 352 4.14 5.61 -11.27
CA ARG A 352 5.33 6.12 -11.95
C ARG A 352 6.40 6.60 -10.96
N LEU A 353 6.01 7.28 -9.88
CA LEU A 353 6.94 7.63 -8.80
C LEU A 353 7.54 6.38 -8.15
N ILE A 354 6.72 5.36 -7.86
CA ILE A 354 7.18 4.09 -7.27
C ILE A 354 8.21 3.45 -8.21
N ALA A 355 7.87 3.28 -9.48
CA ALA A 355 8.74 2.64 -10.46
C ALA A 355 10.09 3.38 -10.59
N ASP A 356 10.06 4.71 -10.80
CA ASP A 356 11.27 5.50 -10.97
C ASP A 356 12.14 5.48 -9.71
N TYR A 357 11.53 5.50 -8.52
CA TYR A 357 12.24 5.36 -7.24
C TYR A 357 12.94 4.00 -7.13
N LEU A 358 12.23 2.90 -7.41
CA LEU A 358 12.82 1.56 -7.31
C LEU A 358 13.95 1.37 -8.34
N ILE A 359 13.79 1.88 -9.57
CA ILE A 359 14.85 1.86 -10.59
C ILE A 359 16.06 2.66 -10.13
N ALA A 360 15.86 3.84 -9.53
CA ALA A 360 16.95 4.66 -9.03
C ALA A 360 17.73 3.98 -7.90
N GLN A 361 17.04 3.18 -7.06
CA GLN A 361 17.66 2.36 -6.00
C GLN A 361 18.32 1.07 -6.51
N HIS A 362 18.13 0.74 -7.80
CA HIS A 362 18.76 -0.42 -8.42
C HIS A 362 20.12 -0.12 -9.05
N GLN A 363 20.30 1.12 -9.50
CA GLN A 363 21.54 1.64 -10.08
C GLN A 363 22.59 1.86 -8.99
#